data_AF-A0A954RJ23-F1
#
_entry.id   AF-A0A954RJ23-F1
#
_cell.length_a   1.000
_cell.length_b   1.000
_cell.length_c   1.000
_cell.angle_alpha   90.00
_cell.angle_beta   90.00
_cell.angle_gamma   90.00
#
_symmetry.space_group_name_H-M   'P 1'
#
loop_
_entity.id
_entity.type
_entity.pdbx_description
1 polymer ?
#
loop_
_entity_poly.entity_id
_entity_poly.type
_entity_poly.pdbx_seq_one_letter_code
_entity_poly.pdbx_strand_id
1 'polypeptide(L)'
;MRAVLALITGLGLAVPTMVTASDWPQFRGPTGNGVSDAALPSTWGQDANVRWKIEVPGVAWSAPIVSGDKVFVTTAITENQQKPVSNGGRGGGPGGPGGGGPGGPGRRGPGGGPGRGGQPRFSPPRAGEILPGFFQGMLNLTESQQQALGDLQKQVDDGVAKLLTEEQHQEFQDSTGGGRRFR
;
A
#
# COMPACT_ATOMS: atom_id res chain seq x y z
N MET A 1 -8.08 4.55 -88.29
CA MET A 1 -7.73 5.37 -87.11
C MET A 1 -7.99 4.53 -85.87
N ARG A 2 -6.96 4.24 -85.08
CA ARG A 2 -7.01 3.38 -83.90
C ARG A 2 -7.28 4.26 -82.67
N ALA A 3 -8.31 3.94 -81.89
CA ALA A 3 -8.48 4.49 -80.55
C ALA A 3 -8.59 3.32 -79.57
N VAL A 4 -7.52 3.10 -78.81
CA VAL A 4 -7.49 2.18 -77.68
C VAL A 4 -7.85 3.00 -76.45
N LEU A 5 -9.01 2.72 -75.85
CA LEU A 5 -9.41 3.30 -74.57
C LEU A 5 -8.81 2.44 -73.46
N ALA A 6 -7.78 2.97 -72.79
CA ALA A 6 -7.21 2.36 -71.61
C ALA A 6 -8.09 2.68 -70.40
N LEU A 7 -8.75 1.66 -69.86
CA LEU A 7 -9.47 1.75 -68.59
C LEU A 7 -8.44 1.61 -67.45
N ILE A 8 -8.06 2.72 -66.83
CA ILE A 8 -7.17 2.72 -65.66
C ILE A 8 -8.03 2.39 -64.43
N THR A 9 -8.02 1.13 -64.01
CA THR A 9 -8.61 0.72 -62.73
C THR A 9 -7.70 1.18 -61.60
N GLY A 10 -8.09 2.25 -60.89
CA GLY A 10 -7.37 2.74 -59.72
C GLY A 10 -7.44 1.75 -58.56
N LEU A 11 -6.34 1.03 -58.30
CA LEU A 11 -6.17 0.25 -57.09
C LEU A 11 -5.92 1.22 -55.92
N GLY A 12 -6.99 1.55 -55.18
CA GLY A 12 -6.87 2.34 -53.95
C GLY A 12 -6.05 1.58 -52.92
N LEU A 13 -4.82 2.03 -52.66
CA LEU A 13 -4.06 1.57 -51.49
C LEU A 13 -4.83 1.98 -50.23
N ALA A 14 -5.44 1.02 -49.56
CA ALA A 14 -5.90 1.20 -48.18
C ALA A 14 -4.67 1.37 -47.29
N VAL A 15 -4.37 2.60 -46.89
CA VAL A 15 -3.34 2.88 -45.88
C VAL A 15 -3.93 2.45 -44.53
N PRO A 16 -3.40 1.44 -43.84
CA PRO A 16 -3.89 1.08 -42.53
C PRO A 16 -3.58 2.24 -41.58
N THR A 17 -4.61 2.79 -40.96
CA THR A 17 -4.46 3.74 -39.86
C THR A 17 -3.84 3.00 -38.67
N MET A 18 -2.58 3.28 -38.37
CA MET A 18 -1.97 2.83 -37.12
C MET A 18 -2.66 3.54 -35.96
N VAL A 19 -3.51 2.82 -35.23
CA VAL A 19 -3.97 3.25 -33.91
C VAL A 19 -2.79 3.05 -32.96
N THR A 20 -2.09 4.14 -32.65
CA THR A 20 -1.07 4.15 -31.59
C THR A 20 -1.76 4.37 -30.26
N ALA A 21 -1.79 3.34 -29.40
CA ALA A 21 -2.14 3.55 -28.00
C ALA A 21 -1.06 4.44 -27.36
N SER A 22 -1.45 5.39 -26.52
CA SER A 22 -0.49 6.22 -25.79
C SER A 22 0.29 5.38 -24.79
N ASP A 23 1.59 5.68 -24.66
CA ASP A 23 2.45 5.04 -23.67
C ASP A 23 1.92 5.21 -22.24
N TRP A 24 2.21 4.22 -21.38
CA TRP A 24 1.97 4.26 -19.94
C TRP A 24 3.28 3.97 -19.21
N PRO A 25 4.25 4.92 -19.24
CA PRO A 25 5.65 4.61 -18.98
C PRO A 25 6.00 4.44 -17.49
N GLN A 26 5.07 4.74 -16.58
CA GLN A 26 5.31 4.72 -15.14
C GLN A 26 4.06 4.33 -14.34
N PHE A 27 4.24 4.14 -13.02
CA PHE A 27 3.13 3.92 -12.10
C PHE A 27 2.11 5.06 -12.22
N ARG A 28 0.84 4.70 -12.40
CA ARG A 28 -0.28 5.65 -12.61
C ARG A 28 -0.16 6.50 -13.89
N GLY A 29 0.64 6.08 -14.87
CA GLY A 29 0.60 6.62 -16.23
C GLY A 29 1.39 7.90 -16.44
N PRO A 30 1.29 8.51 -17.63
CA PRO A 30 2.15 9.62 -18.06
C PRO A 30 2.16 10.82 -17.12
N THR A 31 1.05 11.07 -16.43
CA THR A 31 0.87 12.19 -15.48
C THR A 31 0.84 11.74 -14.02
N GLY A 32 0.95 10.43 -13.74
CA GLY A 32 0.97 9.88 -12.38
C GLY A 32 -0.38 9.90 -11.65
N ASN A 33 -1.47 10.25 -12.33
CA ASN A 33 -2.81 10.34 -11.73
C ASN A 33 -3.67 9.06 -11.89
N GLY A 34 -3.28 8.15 -12.78
CA GLY A 34 -3.96 6.89 -13.04
C GLY A 34 -5.18 7.02 -13.96
N VAL A 35 -5.26 8.10 -14.75
CA VAL A 35 -6.41 8.40 -15.62
C VAL A 35 -5.98 8.32 -17.09
N SER A 36 -6.85 7.76 -17.94
CA SER A 36 -6.72 7.74 -19.39
C SER A 36 -7.95 8.40 -20.02
N ASP A 37 -7.74 9.14 -21.12
CA ASP A 37 -8.83 9.70 -21.93
C ASP A 37 -9.35 8.71 -23.00
N ALA A 38 -8.79 7.49 -23.04
CA ALA A 38 -9.21 6.47 -23.99
C ALA A 38 -10.62 5.96 -23.67
N ALA A 39 -11.40 5.69 -24.72
CA ALA A 39 -12.68 5.01 -24.60
C ALA A 39 -12.44 3.51 -24.27
N LEU A 40 -12.55 3.16 -22.99
CA LEU A 40 -12.33 1.79 -22.49
C LEU A 40 -13.66 1.05 -22.30
N PRO A 41 -13.68 -0.28 -22.47
CA PRO A 41 -14.86 -1.10 -22.15
C PRO A 41 -15.30 -0.92 -20.69
N SER A 42 -16.60 -0.81 -20.47
CA SER A 42 -17.21 -0.66 -19.14
C SER A 42 -17.50 -1.99 -18.45
N THR A 43 -17.40 -3.11 -19.17
CA THR A 43 -17.58 -4.46 -18.65
C THR A 43 -16.30 -5.25 -18.83
N TRP A 44 -15.98 -6.14 -17.90
CA TRP A 44 -14.81 -7.00 -17.96
C TRP A 44 -15.19 -8.36 -17.39
N GLY A 45 -14.60 -9.42 -17.93
CA GLY A 45 -14.77 -10.77 -17.42
C GLY A 45 -13.48 -11.56 -17.58
N GLN A 46 -13.49 -12.81 -17.15
CA GLN A 46 -12.31 -13.67 -17.32
C GLN A 46 -11.92 -13.71 -18.80
N ASP A 47 -12.88 -13.88 -19.71
CA ASP A 47 -12.62 -13.93 -21.16
C ASP A 47 -13.32 -12.80 -21.94
N ALA A 48 -14.06 -11.92 -21.26
CA ALA A 48 -14.74 -10.78 -21.88
C ALA A 48 -13.85 -9.53 -21.86
N ASN A 49 -13.71 -8.88 -23.02
CA ASN A 49 -12.86 -7.71 -23.25
C ASN A 49 -11.36 -7.93 -22.97
N VAL A 50 -10.90 -9.19 -22.98
CA VAL A 50 -9.48 -9.57 -22.85
C VAL A 50 -8.92 -9.95 -24.22
N ARG A 51 -7.90 -9.21 -24.70
CA ARG A 51 -7.27 -9.48 -26.00
C ARG A 51 -6.30 -10.66 -25.96
N TRP A 52 -5.58 -10.82 -24.85
CA TRP A 52 -4.60 -11.88 -24.65
C TRP A 52 -4.34 -12.07 -23.16
N LYS A 53 -3.80 -13.24 -22.81
CA LYS A 53 -3.29 -13.57 -21.49
C LYS A 53 -1.99 -14.33 -21.66
N ILE A 54 -1.08 -14.15 -20.73
CA ILE A 54 0.16 -14.90 -20.66
C ILE A 54 0.44 -15.25 -19.21
N GLU A 55 0.94 -16.46 -18.98
CA GLU A 55 1.45 -16.84 -17.66
C GLU A 55 2.80 -16.15 -17.46
N VAL A 56 2.95 -15.45 -16.33
CA VAL A 56 4.21 -14.78 -15.98
C VAL A 56 4.81 -15.48 -14.76
N PRO A 57 6.05 -15.97 -14.83
CA PRO A 57 6.67 -16.68 -13.73
C PRO A 57 6.99 -15.75 -12.55
N GLY A 58 6.87 -16.29 -11.34
CA GLY A 58 7.21 -15.60 -10.11
C GLY A 58 6.09 -14.76 -9.52
N VAL A 59 6.46 -13.88 -8.58
CA VAL A 59 5.53 -13.02 -7.85
C VAL A 59 5.91 -11.55 -8.02
N ALA A 60 4.91 -10.66 -8.04
CA ALA A 60 5.11 -9.24 -8.26
C ALA A 60 4.16 -8.39 -7.41
N TRP A 61 4.65 -7.19 -7.04
CA TRP A 61 3.88 -6.13 -6.36
C TRP A 61 3.83 -4.84 -7.20
N SER A 62 4.52 -4.83 -8.33
CA SER A 62 4.59 -3.69 -9.25
C SER A 62 3.35 -3.63 -10.14
N ALA A 63 3.14 -2.46 -10.75
CA ALA A 63 2.22 -2.31 -11.87
C ALA A 63 3.01 -2.45 -13.18
N PRO A 64 2.45 -3.13 -14.21
CA PRO A 64 3.06 -3.15 -15.53
C PRO A 64 3.10 -1.75 -16.13
N ILE A 65 4.11 -1.48 -16.97
CA ILE A 65 4.20 -0.26 -17.78
C ILE A 65 4.16 -0.61 -19.26
N VAL A 66 3.72 0.33 -20.08
CA VAL A 66 3.66 0.21 -21.53
C VAL A 66 4.55 1.28 -22.14
N SER A 67 5.45 0.89 -23.04
CA SER A 67 6.19 1.84 -23.86
C SER A 67 6.31 1.31 -25.30
N GLY A 68 5.85 2.11 -26.25
CA GLY A 68 5.70 1.72 -27.64
C GLY A 68 4.80 0.48 -27.78
N ASP A 69 5.37 -0.57 -28.39
CA ASP A 69 4.70 -1.84 -28.64
C ASP A 69 4.94 -2.90 -27.55
N LYS A 70 5.51 -2.51 -26.40
CA LYS A 70 5.96 -3.45 -25.36
C LYS A 70 5.27 -3.23 -24.02
N VAL A 71 5.04 -4.34 -23.34
CA VAL A 71 4.62 -4.37 -21.93
C VAL A 71 5.79 -4.86 -21.10
N PHE A 72 6.17 -4.08 -20.08
CA PHE A 72 7.22 -4.45 -19.15
C PHE A 72 6.61 -4.83 -17.80
N VAL A 73 7.04 -5.98 -17.28
CA VAL A 73 6.62 -6.51 -15.98
C VAL A 73 7.87 -6.91 -15.21
N THR A 74 7.89 -6.63 -13.91
CA THR A 74 8.96 -7.07 -13.00
C THR A 74 8.42 -8.14 -12.06
N THR A 75 9.10 -9.27 -11.99
CA THR A 75 8.74 -10.38 -11.09
C THR A 75 9.95 -10.88 -10.32
N ALA A 76 9.69 -11.49 -9.16
CA ALA A 76 10.67 -12.17 -8.34
C ALA A 76 10.48 -13.69 -8.46
N ILE A 77 11.56 -14.40 -8.78
CA ILE A 77 11.58 -15.86 -8.82
C ILE A 77 12.33 -16.38 -7.59
N THR A 78 11.62 -17.10 -6.71
CA THR A 78 12.16 -17.71 -5.49
C THR A 78 11.91 -19.22 -5.49
N GLU A 79 12.70 -19.97 -4.73
CA GLU A 79 12.50 -21.42 -4.54
C GLU A 79 11.17 -21.73 -3.82
N ASN A 80 10.77 -20.84 -2.90
CA ASN A 80 9.50 -20.89 -2.19
C ASN A 80 8.62 -19.70 -2.63
N GLN A 81 7.86 -19.89 -3.71
CA GLN A 81 6.92 -18.89 -4.22
C GLN A 81 5.73 -18.74 -3.28
N GLN A 82 5.72 -17.66 -2.48
CA GLN A 82 4.55 -17.30 -1.70
C GLN A 82 3.72 -16.26 -2.47
N LYS A 83 2.47 -16.59 -2.78
CA LYS A 83 1.55 -15.67 -3.43
C LYS A 83 1.42 -14.40 -2.56
N PRO A 84 1.58 -13.20 -3.14
CA PRO A 84 1.40 -11.95 -2.41
C PRO A 84 0.02 -11.93 -1.74
N VAL A 85 0.01 -11.93 -0.41
CA VAL A 85 -1.20 -11.68 0.37
C VAL A 85 -1.30 -10.17 0.59
N SER A 86 -2.27 -9.53 -0.07
CA SER A 86 -2.64 -8.15 0.22
C SER A 86 -3.29 -8.12 1.61
N ASN A 87 -2.49 -7.89 2.64
CA ASN A 87 -2.99 -7.82 4.01
C ASN A 87 -3.57 -6.43 4.31
N GLY A 88 -4.51 -5.93 3.48
CA GLY A 88 -5.33 -4.72 3.71
C GLY A 88 -4.62 -3.38 3.97
N GLY A 89 -3.29 -3.37 4.09
CA GLY A 89 -2.48 -2.25 4.46
C GLY A 89 -1.81 -1.68 3.22
N ARG A 90 -2.24 -0.47 2.84
CA ARG A 90 -1.52 0.52 2.05
C ARG A 90 -0.29 -0.04 1.32
N GLY A 91 -0.49 -0.48 0.08
CA GLY A 91 0.59 -0.66 -0.88
C GLY A 91 1.25 0.69 -1.16
N GLY A 92 2.18 1.06 -0.30
CA GLY A 92 3.00 2.25 -0.38
C GLY A 92 4.24 1.95 0.44
N GLY A 93 5.39 1.90 -0.24
CA GLY A 93 6.67 1.91 0.46
C GLY A 93 6.77 3.11 1.41
N PRO A 94 7.73 3.11 2.34
CA PRO A 94 7.86 4.19 3.31
C PRO A 94 8.21 5.49 2.57
N GLY A 95 7.35 6.51 2.64
CA GLY A 95 7.78 7.91 2.42
C GLY A 95 7.15 8.74 1.29
N GLY A 96 5.90 8.53 0.86
CA GLY A 96 5.22 9.49 -0.03
C GLY A 96 4.27 10.44 0.73
N PRO A 97 4.41 11.78 0.65
CA PRO A 97 3.50 12.71 1.32
C PRO A 97 2.16 12.74 0.59
N GLY A 98 1.15 12.09 1.18
CA GLY A 98 -0.22 12.12 0.69
C GLY A 98 -0.88 13.47 0.97
N GLY A 99 -1.21 14.19 -0.09
CA GLY A 99 -2.07 15.37 -0.05
C GLY A 99 -3.50 15.00 0.36
N GLY A 100 -3.93 15.47 1.52
CA GLY A 100 -5.33 15.47 1.92
C GLY A 100 -5.99 16.78 1.48
N GLY A 101 -6.99 16.69 0.59
CA GLY A 101 -7.86 17.81 0.25
C GLY A 101 -8.83 18.19 1.39
N PRO A 102 -9.50 19.35 1.32
CA PRO A 102 -10.11 20.01 2.47
C PRO A 102 -11.40 19.32 2.92
N GLY A 103 -11.45 18.90 4.18
CA GLY A 103 -12.66 18.37 4.82
C GLY A 103 -13.68 19.48 5.12
N GLY A 104 -14.92 19.28 4.70
CA GLY A 104 -16.06 20.13 5.07
C GLY A 104 -16.49 19.93 6.54
N PRO A 105 -17.14 20.93 7.17
CA PRO A 105 -17.37 20.92 8.61
C PRO A 105 -18.62 20.13 9.01
N GLY A 106 -18.43 18.87 9.40
CA GLY A 106 -19.45 18.05 10.06
C GLY A 106 -19.53 18.33 11.56
N ARG A 107 -20.60 19.01 11.98
CA ARG A 107 -20.95 19.27 13.39
C ARG A 107 -21.22 17.94 14.12
N ARG A 108 -20.53 17.69 15.25
CA ARG A 108 -20.85 16.59 16.17
C ARG A 108 -21.22 17.19 17.52
N GLY A 109 -22.52 17.13 17.84
CA GLY A 109 -23.09 17.57 19.11
C GLY A 109 -22.72 16.64 20.28
N PRO A 110 -22.93 17.10 21.53
CA PRO A 110 -22.54 16.37 22.73
C PRO A 110 -23.67 15.48 23.23
N GLY A 111 -23.41 14.20 23.41
CA GLY A 111 -24.36 13.25 24.00
C GLY A 111 -23.72 11.89 24.18
N GLY A 112 -23.24 11.62 25.39
CA GLY A 112 -22.71 10.33 25.80
C GLY A 112 -23.82 9.35 26.21
N GLY A 113 -23.64 8.08 25.87
CA GLY A 113 -24.40 6.95 26.36
C GLY A 113 -23.47 5.72 26.49
N PRO A 114 -23.69 4.82 27.47
CA PRO A 114 -22.67 3.89 27.91
C PRO A 114 -22.69 2.54 27.15
N GLY A 115 -21.53 2.17 26.61
CA GLY A 115 -21.05 0.79 26.54
C GLY A 115 -21.59 -0.12 25.45
N ARG A 116 -20.77 -0.36 24.41
CA ARG A 116 -20.50 -1.70 23.85
C ARG A 116 -19.34 -1.61 22.85
N GLY A 117 -18.28 -2.39 23.10
CA GLY A 117 -17.20 -2.61 22.13
C GLY A 117 -16.26 -1.42 21.92
N GLY A 118 -15.62 -0.94 22.98
CA GLY A 118 -14.44 -0.10 22.81
C GLY A 118 -13.37 -0.91 22.10
N GLN A 119 -12.99 -0.50 20.89
CA GLN A 119 -11.77 -0.97 20.22
C GLN A 119 -10.65 -1.04 21.27
N PRO A 120 -9.78 -2.08 21.26
CA PRO A 120 -8.64 -2.12 22.17
C PRO A 120 -7.97 -0.76 22.08
N ARG A 121 -8.03 0.02 23.17
CA ARG A 121 -7.30 1.27 23.23
C ARG A 121 -5.87 0.83 23.10
N PHE A 122 -5.29 1.03 21.91
CA PHE A 122 -3.90 0.74 21.65
C PHE A 122 -3.13 1.74 22.48
N SER A 123 -2.92 1.40 23.75
CA SER A 123 -1.98 2.10 24.59
C SER A 123 -0.63 1.89 23.93
N PRO A 124 0.10 2.97 23.59
CA PRO A 124 1.46 2.81 23.12
C PRO A 124 2.21 1.94 24.13
N PRO A 125 3.04 0.99 23.67
CA PRO A 125 3.83 0.15 24.57
C PRO A 125 4.67 1.08 25.44
N ARG A 126 4.90 0.69 26.70
CA ARG A 126 5.81 1.49 27.53
C ARG A 126 7.18 1.43 26.88
N ALA A 127 7.85 2.57 26.79
CA ALA A 127 9.22 2.57 26.33
C ALA A 127 10.04 1.68 27.30
N GLY A 128 10.86 0.79 26.76
CA GLY A 128 11.59 -0.22 27.54
C GLY A 128 10.81 -1.51 27.83
N GLU A 129 9.52 -1.61 27.49
CA GLU A 129 8.72 -2.83 27.66
C GLU A 129 9.15 -3.91 26.66
N ILE A 130 9.71 -5.01 27.18
CA ILE A 130 10.30 -6.08 26.36
C ILE A 130 9.25 -6.81 25.53
N LEU A 131 8.08 -7.04 26.13
CA LEU A 131 6.94 -7.65 25.46
C LEU A 131 5.67 -6.89 25.85
N PRO A 132 5.08 -6.11 24.94
CA PRO A 132 3.86 -5.38 25.21
C PRO A 132 2.76 -6.27 25.79
N GLY A 133 2.06 -5.81 26.83
CA GLY A 133 1.00 -6.57 27.49
C GLY A 133 -0.09 -7.10 26.54
N PHE A 134 -0.34 -6.43 25.42
CA PHE A 134 -1.28 -6.93 24.41
C PHE A 134 -0.78 -8.21 23.71
N PHE A 135 0.52 -8.37 23.53
CA PHE A 135 1.12 -9.60 22.99
C PHE A 135 1.18 -10.70 24.05
N GLN A 136 1.39 -10.36 25.32
CA GLN A 136 1.35 -11.34 26.42
C GLN A 136 -0.02 -12.02 26.51
N GLY A 137 -1.11 -11.26 26.36
CA GLY A 137 -2.48 -11.79 26.31
C GLY A 137 -2.78 -12.60 25.04
N MET A 138 -2.09 -12.33 23.93
CA MET A 138 -2.28 -13.05 22.67
C MET A 138 -1.55 -14.40 22.64
N LEU A 139 -0.40 -14.49 23.31
CA LEU A 139 0.46 -15.67 23.32
C LEU A 139 0.07 -16.71 24.39
N ASN A 140 -0.91 -16.41 25.25
CA ASN A 140 -1.38 -17.29 26.33
C ASN A 140 -0.21 -17.83 27.18
N LEU A 141 0.66 -16.93 27.64
CA LEU A 141 1.86 -17.26 28.39
C LEU A 141 1.54 -17.92 29.74
N THR A 142 2.35 -18.90 30.16
CA THR A 142 2.26 -19.52 31.48
C THR A 142 2.66 -18.53 32.59
N GLU A 143 2.26 -18.78 33.83
CA GLU A 143 2.64 -17.95 34.99
C GLU A 143 4.17 -17.82 35.13
N SER A 144 4.90 -18.92 34.89
CA SER A 144 6.37 -18.92 34.91
C SER A 144 6.99 -18.06 33.80
N GLN A 145 6.37 -17.99 32.63
CA GLN A 145 6.83 -17.14 31.52
C GLN A 145 6.55 -15.66 31.81
N GLN A 146 5.39 -15.35 32.42
CA GLN A 146 5.07 -13.99 32.86
C GLN A 146 6.03 -13.50 33.96
N GLN A 147 6.39 -14.38 34.89
CA GLN A 147 7.36 -14.08 35.93
C GLN A 147 8.76 -13.80 35.35
N ALA A 148 9.24 -14.64 34.44
CA ALA A 148 10.53 -14.45 33.78
C ALA A 148 10.59 -13.13 32.98
N LEU A 149 9.50 -12.74 32.33
CA LEU A 149 9.40 -11.45 31.64
C LEU A 149 9.47 -10.27 32.63
N GLY A 150 8.83 -10.40 33.80
CA GLY A 150 8.90 -9.38 34.84
C GLY A 150 10.31 -9.19 35.40
N ASP A 151 11.06 -10.28 35.59
CA ASP A 151 12.45 -10.21 36.06
C ASP A 151 13.39 -9.62 35.00
N LEU A 152 13.17 -9.96 33.73
CA LEU A 152 13.91 -9.37 32.61
C LEU A 152 13.60 -7.88 32.46
N GLN A 153 12.33 -7.48 32.64
CA GLN A 153 11.93 -6.08 32.61
C GLN A 153 12.68 -5.26 33.65
N LYS A 154 12.82 -5.76 34.89
CA LYS A 154 13.59 -5.09 35.95
C LYS A 154 15.06 -4.90 35.56
N GLN A 155 15.69 -5.90 34.95
CA GLN A 155 17.08 -5.79 34.51
C GLN A 155 17.26 -4.73 33.42
N VAL A 156 16.30 -4.63 32.50
CA VAL A 156 16.28 -3.58 31.48
C VAL A 156 16.06 -2.21 32.11
N ASP A 157 15.09 -2.08 33.03
CA ASP A 157 14.82 -0.82 33.73
C ASP A 157 16.05 -0.34 34.52
N ASP A 158 16.72 -1.23 35.25
CA ASP A 158 17.95 -0.94 35.99
C ASP A 158 19.12 -0.57 35.06
N GLY A 159 19.21 -1.23 33.90
CA GLY A 159 20.21 -0.94 32.88
C GLY A 159 20.00 0.43 32.24
N VAL A 160 18.75 0.77 31.93
CA VAL A 160 18.33 2.05 31.37
C VAL A 160 18.53 3.18 32.38
N ALA A 161 18.17 2.96 33.66
CA ALA A 161 18.38 3.93 34.74
C ALA A 161 19.86 4.31 34.94
N LYS A 162 20.79 3.39 34.66
CA LYS A 162 22.24 3.67 34.73
C LYS A 162 22.76 4.47 33.52
N LEU A 163 22.04 4.47 32.40
CA LEU A 163 22.47 5.08 31.14
C LEU A 163 21.84 6.45 30.88
N LEU A 164 20.68 6.73 31.46
CA LEU A 164 19.95 7.98 31.25
C LEU A 164 20.24 9.01 32.36
N THR A 165 20.23 10.30 32.01
CA THR A 165 20.19 11.37 33.01
C THR A 165 18.79 11.49 33.61
N GLU A 166 18.67 12.11 34.80
CA GLU A 166 17.39 12.30 35.50
C GLU A 166 16.34 13.02 34.62
N GLU A 167 16.76 13.96 33.77
CA GLU A 167 15.88 14.68 32.85
C GLU A 167 15.38 13.77 31.70
N GLN A 168 16.21 12.85 31.21
CA GLN A 168 15.83 11.89 30.17
C GLN A 168 14.89 10.82 30.71
N HIS A 169 15.03 10.46 32.00
CA HIS A 169 14.11 9.55 32.68
C HIS A 169 12.71 10.17 32.80
N GLN A 170 12.62 11.48 33.10
CA GLN A 170 11.36 12.22 33.17
C GLN A 170 10.65 12.28 31.81
N GLU A 171 11.39 12.59 30.73
CA GLU A 171 10.81 12.65 29.37
C GLU A 171 10.39 11.27 28.84
N PHE A 172 11.14 10.21 29.22
CA PHE A 172 10.79 8.83 28.91
C PHE A 172 9.44 8.42 29.54
N GLN A 173 9.19 8.80 30.80
CA GLN A 173 7.90 8.53 31.44
C GLN A 173 6.77 9.42 30.89
N ASP A 174 7.03 10.70 30.67
CA ASP A 174 6.03 11.65 30.12
C ASP A 174 5.60 11.30 28.69
N SER A 175 6.47 10.69 27.89
CA SER A 175 6.15 10.25 26.52
C SER A 175 5.13 9.09 26.48
N THR A 176 4.95 8.39 27.59
CA THR A 176 3.99 7.27 27.73
C THR A 176 2.65 7.69 28.34
N GLY A 177 2.60 8.85 29.01
CA GLY A 177 1.37 9.47 29.52
C GLY A 177 0.81 10.46 28.51
N GLY A 178 -0.02 9.99 27.57
CA GLY A 178 -0.63 10.83 26.53
C GLY A 178 -1.22 12.15 27.06
N GLY A 179 -0.46 13.24 26.92
CA GLY A 179 -0.82 14.48 27.60
C GLY A 179 0.03 15.72 27.32
N ARG A 180 0.80 15.82 26.23
CA ARG A 180 1.33 17.13 25.81
C ARG A 180 0.26 17.89 25.02
N ARG A 181 -0.54 18.70 25.73
CA ARG A 181 -1.24 19.84 25.11
C ARG A 181 -0.17 20.86 24.72
N PHE A 182 0.24 20.83 23.46
CA PHE A 182 0.97 21.96 22.87
C PHE A 182 0.06 23.19 22.97
N ARG A 183 0.54 24.23 23.65
CA ARG A 183 -0.06 25.56 23.60
C ARG A 183 0.18 26.17 22.24
#